data_AF-A0A0A0D2E7-F1
#
_entry.id   AF-A0A0A0D2E7-F1
#
_cell.length_a   1.000
_cell.length_b   1.000
_cell.length_c   1.000
_cell.angle_alpha   90.00
_cell.angle_beta   90.00
_cell.angle_gamma   90.00
#
_symmetry.space_group_name_H-M   'P 1'
#
loop_
_entity.id
_entity.type
_entity.pdbx_description
1 polymer ?
#
loop_
_entity_poly.entity_id
_entity_poly.type
_entity_poly.pdbx_seq_one_letter_code
_entity_poly.pdbx_strand_id
1 'polypeptide(L)' 'EAINLILRDRLGAAGLSADRLDRAGRIALVAAIDAEGLLEMRHAAAYVAAQLGISRATLYADRAAARARAAA' A
#
# COMPACT_ATOMS: atom_id res chain seq x y z
N GLU A 1 -3.32 11.76 13.25
CA GLU A 1 -4.72 11.48 12.86
C GLU A 1 -5.00 11.67 11.37
N ALA A 2 -4.55 12.76 10.72
CA ALA A 2 -4.80 13.03 9.29
C ALA A 2 -4.33 11.94 8.29
N ILE A 3 -3.20 11.29 8.53
CA ILE A 3 -2.65 10.22 7.66
C ILE A 3 -3.58 9.02 7.53
N ASN A 4 -4.30 8.66 8.59
CA ASN A 4 -5.21 7.52 8.58
C ASN A 4 -6.44 7.81 7.72
N LEU A 5 -6.90 9.06 7.68
CA LEU A 5 -8.01 9.49 6.83
C LEU A 5 -7.62 9.49 5.35
N ILE A 6 -6.44 10.03 5.02
CA ILE A 6 -5.91 10.02 3.65
C ILE A 6 -5.71 8.57 3.17
N LEU A 7 -5.10 7.71 3.99
CA LEU A 7 -4.92 6.30 3.63
C LEU A 7 -6.25 5.57 3.49
N ARG A 8 -7.23 5.81 4.38
CA ARG A 8 -8.58 5.21 4.24
C ARG A 8 -9.31 5.69 2.99
N ASP A 9 -9.22 6.97 2.67
CA ASP A 9 -9.83 7.55 1.47
C ASP A 9 -9.22 6.95 0.21
N ARG A 10 -7.88 6.89 0.12
CA ARG A 10 -7.17 6.27 -1.01
C ARG A 10 -7.45 4.77 -1.12
N LEU A 11 -7.49 4.05 -0.01
CA LEU A 11 -7.86 2.63 0.03
C LEU A 11 -9.32 2.42 -0.39
N GLY A 12 -10.22 3.30 0.03
CA GLY A 12 -11.64 3.29 -0.33
C GLY A 12 -11.88 3.62 -1.81
N ALA A 13 -11.21 4.65 -2.32
CA ALA A 13 -11.26 5.07 -3.73
C ALA A 13 -10.69 3.99 -4.66
N ALA A 14 -9.70 3.22 -4.20
CA ALA A 14 -9.18 2.05 -4.92
C ALA A 14 -10.13 0.85 -4.92
N GLY A 15 -11.26 0.91 -4.21
CA GLY A 15 -12.31 -0.13 -4.21
C GLY A 15 -11.89 -1.44 -3.52
N LEU A 16 -10.92 -1.38 -2.61
CA LEU A 16 -10.26 -2.59 -2.09
C LEU A 16 -10.89 -3.06 -0.80
N SER A 17 -11.73 -4.09 -0.90
CA SER A 17 -11.84 -5.03 0.20
C SER A 17 -10.54 -5.82 0.26
N ALA A 18 -9.71 -5.57 1.28
CA ALA A 18 -8.40 -6.22 1.48
C ALA A 18 -8.47 -7.77 1.40
N ASP A 19 -9.65 -8.33 1.64
CA ASP A 19 -9.97 -9.76 1.58
C ASP A 19 -9.89 -10.38 0.16
N ARG A 20 -9.99 -9.59 -0.91
CA ARG A 20 -9.99 -10.09 -2.31
C ARG A 20 -8.76 -9.73 -3.14
N LEU A 21 -7.76 -9.11 -2.54
CA LEU A 21 -6.58 -8.67 -3.30
C LEU A 21 -5.56 -9.79 -3.49
N ASP A 22 -5.50 -10.31 -4.70
CA ASP A 22 -4.36 -11.13 -5.12
C ASP A 22 -3.06 -10.31 -5.05
N ARG A 23 -1.91 -11.00 -4.99
CA ARG A 23 -0.57 -10.40 -4.92
C ARG A 23 -0.37 -9.31 -5.99
N ALA A 24 -0.85 -9.52 -7.22
CA ALA A 24 -0.72 -8.51 -8.28
C ALA A 24 -1.49 -7.22 -7.94
N GLY A 25 -2.72 -7.34 -7.42
CA GLY A 25 -3.51 -6.18 -6.99
C GLY A 25 -2.88 -5.46 -5.79
N ARG A 26 -2.27 -6.22 -4.87
CA ARG A 26 -1.54 -5.66 -3.73
C ARG A 26 -0.32 -4.86 -4.17
N ILE A 27 0.46 -5.36 -5.11
CA ILE A 27 1.61 -4.63 -5.67
C ILE A 27 1.15 -3.34 -6.36
N ALA A 28 0.08 -3.39 -7.16
CA ALA A 28 -0.46 -2.20 -7.84
C ALA A 28 -0.93 -1.13 -6.84
N LEU A 29 -1.60 -1.53 -5.77
CA LEU A 29 -2.00 -0.63 -4.69
C LEU A 29 -0.79 -0.01 -3.99
N VAL A 30 0.18 -0.84 -3.60
CA VAL A 30 1.39 -0.36 -2.93
C VAL A 30 2.15 0.62 -3.83
N ALA A 31 2.16 0.40 -5.14
CA ALA A 31 2.71 1.34 -6.12
C ALA A 31 1.98 2.69 -6.10
N ALA A 32 0.65 2.69 -6.09
CA ALA A 32 -0.15 3.92 -6.05
C ALA A 32 0.10 4.72 -4.76
N ILE A 33 0.15 4.03 -3.61
CA ILE A 33 0.42 4.66 -2.30
C ILE A 33 1.89 5.16 -2.24
N ASP A 34 2.84 4.43 -2.83
CA ASP A 34 4.26 4.85 -2.88
C ASP A 34 4.46 6.08 -3.77
N ALA A 35 3.75 6.16 -4.90
CA ALA A 35 3.84 7.28 -5.83
C ALA A 35 3.39 8.62 -5.20
N GLU A 36 2.47 8.55 -4.23
CA GLU A 36 2.03 9.71 -3.44
C GLU A 36 3.00 10.06 -2.28
N GLY A 37 4.08 9.30 -2.10
CA GLY A 37 5.04 9.49 -1.00
C GLY A 37 4.48 9.11 0.37
N LEU A 38 3.29 8.51 0.44
CA LEU A 38 2.61 8.20 1.71
C LEU A 38 3.39 7.17 2.54
N LEU A 39 4.11 6.24 1.90
CA LEU A 39 4.92 5.24 2.62
C LEU A 39 6.21 5.80 3.25
N GLU A 40 6.65 6.99 2.84
CA GLU A 40 7.78 7.70 3.46
C GLU A 40 7.37 8.36 4.79
N MET A 41 6.06 8.49 5.04
CA MET A 41 5.54 9.07 6.27
C MET A 41 5.69 8.11 7.45
N ARG A 42 6.03 8.67 8.62
CA ARG A 42 6.15 7.93 9.88
C ARG A 42 4.87 7.12 10.15
N HIS A 43 5.03 5.82 10.42
CA HIS A 43 3.97 4.85 10.73
C HIS A 43 3.03 4.46 9.58
N ALA A 44 3.10 5.10 8.41
CA ALA A 44 2.23 4.78 7.29
C ALA A 44 2.40 3.34 6.81
N ALA A 45 3.64 2.86 6.68
CA ALA A 45 3.92 1.48 6.31
C ALA A 45 3.33 0.46 7.30
N ALA A 46 3.35 0.75 8.61
CA ALA A 46 2.75 -0.13 9.60
C ALA A 46 1.21 -0.14 9.50
N TYR A 47 0.61 1.03 9.27
CA TYR A 47 -0.83 1.16 9.09
C TYR A 47 -1.33 0.45 7.83
N VAL A 48 -0.66 0.65 6.70
CA VAL A 48 -1.01 -0.01 5.42
C VAL A 48 -0.86 -1.53 5.54
N ALA A 49 0.23 -2.01 6.15
CA ALA A 49 0.41 -3.44 6.39
C ALA A 49 -0.73 -4.04 7.22
N ALA A 50 -1.14 -3.35 8.30
CA ALA A 50 -2.26 -3.77 9.14
C ALA A 50 -3.61 -3.74 8.41
N GLN A 51 -3.87 -2.73 7.58
CA GLN A 51 -5.10 -2.64 6.77
C GLN A 51 -5.17 -3.73 5.70
N LEU A 52 -4.03 -4.13 5.14
CA LEU A 52 -3.94 -5.20 4.16
C LEU A 52 -3.85 -6.60 4.77
N GLY A 53 -3.80 -6.72 6.10
CA GLY A 53 -3.64 -8.00 6.78
C GLY A 53 -2.30 -8.70 6.51
N ILE A 54 -1.25 -7.93 6.16
CA ILE A 54 0.08 -8.46 5.83
C ILE A 54 1.15 -7.97 6.82
N SER A 55 2.30 -8.64 6.81
CA SER A 55 3.48 -8.18 7.55
C SER A 55 4.13 -6.96 6.89
N ARG A 56 4.81 -6.13 7.69
CA ARG A 56 5.63 -5.00 7.18
C ARG A 56 6.67 -5.45 6.15
N ALA A 57 7.28 -6.61 6.35
CA ALA A 57 8.24 -7.19 5.40
C ALA A 57 7.58 -7.46 4.03
N THR A 58 6.37 -8.02 4.02
CA THR A 58 5.59 -8.25 2.79
C THR A 58 5.27 -6.94 2.08
N LEU A 59 4.88 -5.90 2.84
CA LEU A 59 4.65 -4.57 2.27
C LEU A 59 5.89 -4.01 1.57
N TYR A 60 7.07 -4.10 2.20
CA TYR A 60 8.32 -3.64 1.58
C TYR A 60 8.71 -4.48 0.36
N ALA A 61 8.48 -5.80 0.39
CA ALA A 61 8.72 -6.67 -0.75
C ALA A 61 7.81 -6.31 -1.94
N ASP A 62 6.53 -6.06 -1.69
CA ASP A 62 5.58 -5.62 -2.72
C ASP A 62 5.91 -4.21 -3.22
N ARG A 63 6.40 -3.31 -2.36
CA ARG A 63 6.91 -1.97 -2.75
C ARG A 63 8.13 -2.08 -3.68
N ALA A 64 9.06 -2.97 -3.36
CA ALA A 64 10.22 -3.22 -4.22
C ALA A 64 9.80 -3.80 -5.58
N ALA A 65 8.87 -4.77 -5.58
CA ALA A 65 8.32 -5.34 -6.80
C ALA A 65 7.57 -4.30 -7.66
N ALA A 66 6.81 -3.41 -7.02
CA ALA A 66 6.13 -2.29 -7.67
C ALA A 66 7.14 -1.36 -8.38
N ARG A 67 8.21 -0.96 -7.68
CA ARG A 67 9.26 -0.12 -8.25
C ARG A 67 10.01 -0.78 -9.40
N ALA A 68 10.33 -2.06 -9.27
CA ALA A 68 10.96 -2.82 -10.34
C ALA A 68 10.09 -2.87 -11.61
N ARG A 69 8.76 -2.96 -11.44
CA ARG A 69 7.80 -2.99 -12.56
C ARG A 69 7.56 -1.62 -13.19
N ALA A 70 7.73 -0.53 -12.44
CA ALA A 70 7.64 0.83 -12.98
C ALA A 70 8.90 1.28 -13.74
N ALA A 71 10.05 0.64 -13.47
CA ALA A 71 11.33 0.91 -14.13
C ALA A 71 11.59 0.05 -15.37
N ALA A 72 10.69 -0.89 -15.69
CA ALA A 72 10.75 -1.80 -16.83
C ALA A 72 9.77 -1.36 -17.92
#